data_AF-A0A526VK53-F1
#
_entry.id   AF-A0A526VK53-F1
#
_cell.length_a   1.000
_cell.length_b   1.000
_cell.length_c   1.000
_cell.angle_alpha   90.00
_cell.angle_beta   90.00
_cell.angle_gamma   90.00
#
_symmetry.space_group_name_H-M   'P 1'
#
loop_
_entity.id
_entity.type
_entity.pdbx_description
1 polymer ?
#
loop_
_entity_poly.entity_id
_entity_poly.type
_entity_poly.pdbx_seq_one_letter_code
_entity_poly.pdbx_strand_id
1 'polypeptide(L)'
;MNVNRAIRDIAIERQRQIDAEGWTPAHDDMHSGGEMVHAAACYAMEAAAHEGERDPRNPPETWPWSAQWWKPKNRRHDLVRAAALIAAEIERLDRLAMAMPELVLIGTERSPGEKMADAIDLADRLFPGKHWLFGKGRITPEEPLFGFRVFEPGNEEAHIAEGEHDDPVECVWAAAAAALALPEVPAL
;
A
#
# COMPACT_ATOMS: atom_id res chain seq x y z
N MET A 1 28.52 15.42 -1.90
CA MET A 1 27.66 15.75 -3.05
C MET A 1 27.01 17.11 -2.80
N ASN A 2 27.04 18.04 -3.76
CA ASN A 2 26.28 19.29 -3.65
C ASN A 2 24.82 18.98 -4.02
N VAL A 3 23.92 18.96 -3.05
CA VAL A 3 22.51 18.64 -3.28
C VAL A 3 21.85 19.83 -3.97
N ASN A 4 21.22 19.60 -5.13
CA ASN A 4 20.50 20.64 -5.88
C ASN A 4 19.40 21.27 -5.00
N ARG A 5 19.21 22.59 -5.11
CA ARG A 5 18.15 23.35 -4.42
C ARG A 5 16.78 22.66 -4.49
N ALA A 6 16.41 22.10 -5.64
CA ALA A 6 15.13 21.44 -5.82
C ALA A 6 14.92 20.27 -4.84
N ILE A 7 15.91 19.40 -4.72
CA ILE A 7 15.88 18.24 -3.80
C ILE A 7 15.90 18.69 -2.35
N ARG A 8 16.67 19.74 -2.05
CA ARG A 8 16.70 20.34 -0.70
C ARG A 8 15.33 20.87 -0.29
N ASP A 9 14.65 21.59 -1.18
CA ASP A 9 13.34 22.17 -0.89
C ASP A 9 12.28 21.06 -0.67
N ILE A 10 12.38 19.93 -1.37
CA ILE A 10 11.49 18.76 -1.16
C ILE A 10 11.69 18.18 0.24
N ALA A 11 12.94 17.96 0.65
CA ALA A 11 13.26 17.47 1.99
C ALA A 11 12.77 18.44 3.10
N ILE A 12 12.90 19.75 2.88
CA ILE A 12 12.40 20.77 3.81
C ILE A 12 10.88 20.73 3.91
N GLU A 13 10.16 20.61 2.79
CA GLU A 13 8.69 20.53 2.84
C GLU A 13 8.22 19.22 3.49
N ARG A 14 8.89 18.09 3.23
CA ARG A 14 8.58 16.83 3.91
C ARG A 14 8.76 16.97 5.43
N GLN A 15 9.86 17.57 5.88
CA GLN A 15 10.07 17.85 7.30
C GLN A 15 9.01 18.80 7.87
N ARG A 16 8.62 19.85 7.13
CA ARG A 16 7.55 20.77 7.55
C ARG A 16 6.20 20.07 7.69
N GLN A 17 5.86 19.14 6.80
CA GLN A 17 4.62 18.34 6.90
C GLN A 17 4.60 17.54 8.21
N ILE A 18 5.73 16.93 8.59
CA ILE A 18 5.87 16.21 9.85
C ILE A 18 5.74 17.18 11.03
N ASP A 19 6.53 18.25 11.05
CA ASP A 19 6.66 19.14 12.22
C ASP A 19 5.43 20.03 12.44
N ALA A 20 4.84 20.55 11.36
CA ALA A 20 3.77 21.55 11.44
C ALA A 20 2.38 20.93 11.32
N GLU A 21 2.22 19.86 10.55
CA GLU A 21 0.91 19.23 10.30
C GLU A 21 0.73 17.93 11.10
N GLY A 22 1.81 17.38 11.68
CA GLY A 22 1.77 16.10 12.39
C GLY A 22 1.66 14.88 11.47
N TRP A 23 1.98 15.02 10.18
CA TRP A 23 1.97 13.92 9.20
C TRP A 23 3.19 13.02 9.37
N THR A 24 3.23 12.35 10.50
CA THR A 24 4.31 11.43 10.88
C THR A 24 4.34 10.18 10.01
N PRO A 25 5.46 9.43 9.94
CA PRO A 25 5.50 8.13 9.28
C PRO A 25 4.36 7.18 9.67
N ALA A 26 4.02 7.12 10.96
CA ALA A 26 2.93 6.27 11.47
C ALA A 26 1.54 6.76 11.01
N HIS A 27 1.36 8.07 10.84
CA HIS A 27 0.15 8.62 10.22
C HIS A 27 0.07 8.23 8.75
N ASP A 28 1.17 8.33 8.02
CA ASP A 28 1.23 7.99 6.60
C ASP A 28 0.96 6.49 6.36
N ASP A 29 1.38 5.63 7.29
CA ASP A 29 1.08 4.18 7.26
C ASP A 29 -0.43 3.88 7.31
N MET A 30 -1.27 4.81 7.79
CA MET A 30 -2.73 4.69 7.79
C MET A 30 -3.39 5.03 6.45
N HIS A 31 -2.64 5.58 5.48
CA HIS A 31 -3.14 5.99 4.16
C HIS A 31 -2.68 5.01 3.08
N SER A 32 -3.20 3.79 3.12
CA SER A 32 -2.83 2.70 2.20
C SER A 32 -3.63 2.66 0.90
N GLY A 33 -4.67 3.50 0.76
CA GLY A 33 -5.54 3.59 -0.42
C GLY A 33 -4.96 4.44 -1.56
N GLY A 34 -3.69 4.87 -1.45
CA GLY A 34 -3.03 5.74 -2.42
C GLY A 34 -3.38 7.21 -2.26
N GLU A 35 -3.94 7.62 -1.12
CA GLU A 35 -4.37 9.00 -0.84
C GLU A 35 -3.21 10.00 -1.03
N MET A 36 -2.01 9.69 -0.53
CA MET A 36 -0.85 10.56 -0.70
C MET A 36 -0.50 10.80 -2.18
N VAL A 37 -0.64 9.78 -3.03
CA VAL A 37 -0.39 9.89 -4.48
C VAL A 37 -1.48 10.73 -5.16
N HIS A 38 -2.76 10.52 -4.81
CA HIS A 38 -3.86 11.33 -5.32
C HIS A 38 -3.71 12.81 -4.94
N ALA A 39 -3.36 13.09 -3.69
CA ALA A 39 -3.08 14.45 -3.23
C ALA A 39 -1.87 15.07 -3.96
N ALA A 40 -0.81 14.30 -4.18
CA ALA A 40 0.35 14.75 -4.96
C ALA A 40 -0.02 15.09 -6.40
N ALA A 41 -0.81 14.23 -7.06
CA ALA A 41 -1.30 14.44 -8.40
C ALA A 41 -2.13 15.73 -8.51
N CYS A 42 -3.03 15.98 -7.55
CA CYS A 42 -3.81 17.22 -7.49
C CYS A 42 -2.92 18.47 -7.44
N TYR A 43 -1.90 18.48 -6.58
CA TYR A 43 -0.95 19.60 -6.53
C TYR A 43 -0.12 19.75 -7.81
N ALA A 44 0.28 18.64 -8.44
CA ALA A 44 1.01 18.68 -9.71
C ALA A 44 0.15 19.22 -10.86
N MET A 45 -1.12 18.80 -10.94
CA MET A 45 -2.08 19.30 -11.92
C MET A 45 -2.37 20.79 -11.72
N GLU A 46 -2.56 21.21 -10.47
CA GLU A 46 -2.75 22.62 -10.11
C GLU A 46 -1.52 23.48 -10.46
N ALA A 47 -0.31 22.92 -10.37
CA ALA A 47 0.91 23.58 -10.81
C ALA A 47 1.02 23.67 -12.35
N ALA A 48 0.45 22.70 -13.07
CA ALA A 48 0.46 22.65 -14.53
C ALA A 48 -0.58 23.58 -15.17
N ALA A 49 -1.68 23.88 -14.47
CA ALA A 49 -2.76 24.73 -14.94
C ALA A 49 -2.29 26.16 -15.33
N HIS A 50 -2.99 26.77 -16.29
CA HIS A 50 -2.80 28.18 -16.62
C HIS A 50 -3.32 29.07 -15.47
N GLU A 51 -2.76 30.29 -15.31
CA GLU A 51 -3.08 31.15 -14.15
C GLU A 51 -4.58 31.44 -13.96
N GLY A 52 -5.38 31.43 -15.04
CA GLY A 52 -6.83 31.61 -14.98
C GLY A 52 -7.64 30.35 -14.68
N GLU A 53 -7.02 29.16 -14.72
CA GLU A 53 -7.65 27.86 -14.51
C GLU A 53 -7.40 27.32 -13.09
N ARG A 54 -6.45 27.93 -12.38
CA ARG A 54 -6.10 27.59 -11.00
C ARG A 54 -7.26 27.92 -10.06
N ASP A 55 -7.70 26.94 -9.27
CA ASP A 55 -8.73 27.16 -8.25
C ASP A 55 -8.20 26.83 -6.84
N PRO A 56 -7.62 27.82 -6.14
CA PRO A 56 -7.10 27.59 -4.80
C PRO A 56 -8.20 27.39 -3.75
N ARG A 57 -9.48 27.59 -4.09
CA ARG A 57 -10.60 27.49 -3.15
C ARG A 57 -11.27 26.12 -3.20
N ASN A 58 -11.19 25.44 -4.34
CA ASN A 58 -11.85 24.16 -4.54
C ASN A 58 -10.81 23.13 -4.98
N PRO A 59 -10.60 22.05 -4.19
CA PRO A 59 -9.75 20.96 -4.65
C PRO A 59 -10.38 20.24 -5.86
N PRO A 60 -9.57 19.58 -6.70
CA PRO A 60 -10.07 18.63 -7.71
C PRO A 60 -10.91 17.52 -7.07
N GLU A 61 -11.80 16.90 -7.86
CA GLU A 61 -12.67 15.79 -7.40
C GLU A 61 -11.87 14.58 -6.87
N THR A 62 -10.66 14.37 -7.38
CA THR A 62 -9.75 13.29 -6.98
C THR A 62 -8.97 13.59 -5.70
N TRP A 63 -9.18 14.77 -5.10
CA TRP A 63 -8.55 15.11 -3.83
C TRP A 63 -9.11 14.23 -2.69
N PRO A 64 -8.25 13.52 -1.96
CA PRO A 64 -8.70 12.43 -1.08
C PRO A 64 -9.12 12.89 0.32
N TRP A 65 -8.94 14.19 0.65
CA TRP A 65 -9.13 14.69 2.01
C TRP A 65 -10.13 15.85 2.06
N SER A 66 -10.48 16.29 3.27
CA SER A 66 -11.32 17.48 3.42
C SER A 66 -10.72 18.70 2.69
N ALA A 67 -11.59 19.51 2.07
CA ALA A 67 -11.20 20.68 1.31
C ALA A 67 -10.39 21.71 2.12
N GLN A 68 -10.51 21.73 3.46
CA GLN A 68 -9.70 22.61 4.32
C GLN A 68 -8.19 22.33 4.24
N TRP A 69 -7.80 21.14 3.77
CA TRP A 69 -6.41 20.73 3.60
C TRP A 69 -5.87 21.05 2.20
N TRP A 70 -6.73 21.50 1.29
CA TRP A 70 -6.34 22.04 0.00
C TRP A 70 -5.79 23.45 0.19
N LYS A 71 -4.47 23.62 0.04
CA LYS A 71 -3.79 24.91 0.29
C LYS A 71 -2.77 25.26 -0.80
N PRO A 72 -3.11 25.19 -2.09
CA PRO A 72 -2.15 25.44 -3.16
C PRO A 72 -1.64 26.88 -3.09
N LYS A 73 -0.43 27.11 -3.63
CA LYS A 73 0.24 28.41 -3.60
C LYS A 73 0.63 28.88 -4.98
N ASN A 74 1.76 28.39 -5.47
CA ASN A 74 2.30 28.71 -6.78
C ASN A 74 2.93 27.46 -7.36
N ARG A 75 3.06 27.44 -8.69
CA ARG A 75 3.56 26.29 -9.45
C ARG A 75 4.76 25.62 -8.81
N ARG A 76 5.77 26.41 -8.43
CA ARG A 76 6.99 25.87 -7.80
C ARG A 76 6.72 25.22 -6.44
N HIS A 77 5.96 25.86 -5.56
CA HIS A 77 5.63 25.32 -4.24
C HIS A 77 4.72 24.11 -4.31
N ASP A 78 3.76 24.11 -5.23
CA ASP A 78 2.82 23.01 -5.40
C ASP A 78 3.56 21.77 -5.94
N LEU A 79 4.53 21.94 -6.84
CA LEU A 79 5.44 20.87 -7.25
C LEU A 79 6.34 20.36 -6.11
N VAL A 80 6.85 21.24 -5.24
CA VAL A 80 7.60 20.82 -4.05
C VAL A 80 6.72 19.97 -3.13
N ARG A 81 5.48 20.41 -2.89
CA ARG A 81 4.54 19.69 -2.02
C ARG A 81 4.10 18.36 -2.63
N ALA A 82 3.83 18.32 -3.93
CA ALA A 82 3.54 17.09 -4.64
C ALA A 82 4.71 16.10 -4.49
N ALA A 83 5.94 16.55 -4.73
CA ALA A 83 7.11 15.70 -4.57
C ALA A 83 7.36 15.25 -3.12
N ALA A 84 7.05 16.10 -2.12
CA ALA A 84 7.13 15.73 -0.71
C ALA A 84 6.09 14.66 -0.32
N LEU A 85 4.87 14.73 -0.88
CA LEU A 85 3.83 13.71 -0.70
C LEU A 85 4.20 12.39 -1.40
N ILE A 86 4.82 12.45 -2.58
CA ILE A 86 5.38 11.26 -3.24
C ILE A 86 6.49 10.64 -2.39
N ALA A 87 7.38 11.46 -1.81
CA ALA A 87 8.40 10.97 -0.90
C ALA A 87 7.79 10.29 0.33
N ALA A 88 6.72 10.86 0.91
CA ALA A 88 5.99 10.25 2.03
C ALA A 88 5.41 8.87 1.67
N GLU A 89 4.82 8.71 0.47
CA GLU A 89 4.34 7.42 -0.01
C GLU A 89 5.48 6.42 -0.25
N ILE A 90 6.59 6.86 -0.86
CA ILE A 90 7.76 6.00 -1.06
C ILE A 90 8.31 5.55 0.30
N GLU A 91 8.43 6.45 1.28
CA GLU A 91 8.85 6.10 2.64
C GLU A 91 7.90 5.06 3.29
N ARG A 92 6.59 5.16 3.04
CA ARG A 92 5.58 4.19 3.50
C ARG A 92 5.80 2.83 2.84
N LEU A 93 5.99 2.80 1.52
CA LEU A 93 6.27 1.58 0.77
C LEU A 93 7.61 0.94 1.18
N ASP A 94 8.63 1.74 1.41
CA ASP A 94 9.93 1.29 1.90
C ASP A 94 9.82 0.70 3.32
N ARG A 95 9.06 1.34 4.22
CA ARG A 95 8.77 0.77 5.55
C ARG A 95 7.99 -0.54 5.44
N LEU A 96 7.00 -0.60 4.55
CA LEU A 96 6.25 -1.82 4.29
C LEU A 96 7.18 -2.92 3.77
N ALA A 97 8.08 -2.60 2.83
CA ALA A 97 9.09 -3.50 2.32
C ALA A 97 10.08 -3.95 3.40
N MET A 98 10.49 -3.07 4.32
CA MET A 98 11.36 -3.43 5.45
C MET A 98 10.65 -4.26 6.52
N ALA A 99 9.35 -4.04 6.74
CA ALA A 99 8.52 -4.84 7.63
C ALA A 99 8.13 -6.19 7.01
N MET A 100 8.20 -6.28 5.67
CA MET A 100 7.90 -7.46 4.87
C MET A 100 9.03 -7.77 3.87
N PRO A 101 10.29 -7.96 4.35
CA PRO A 101 11.47 -8.06 3.49
C PRO A 101 11.45 -9.29 2.57
N GLU A 102 10.59 -10.26 2.90
CA GLU A 102 10.40 -11.51 2.18
C GLU A 102 9.53 -11.35 0.91
N LEU A 103 8.57 -10.42 0.91
CA LEU A 103 7.63 -10.21 -0.20
C LEU A 103 8.28 -9.45 -1.37
N VAL A 104 9.25 -8.59 -1.10
CA VAL A 104 9.94 -7.78 -2.12
C VAL A 104 11.06 -8.56 -2.83
N LEU A 105 11.42 -9.74 -2.32
CA LEU A 105 12.43 -10.64 -2.91
C LEU A 105 11.83 -11.77 -3.77
N ILE A 106 10.54 -11.73 -4.10
CA ILE A 106 9.89 -12.74 -4.96
C ILE A 106 10.17 -12.45 -6.45
N GLY A 107 11.45 -12.30 -6.74
CA GLY A 107 11.94 -11.93 -8.06
C GLY A 107 13.43 -12.15 -8.20
N THR A 108 13.95 -13.30 -7.75
CA THR A 108 14.98 -14.14 -8.42
C THR A 108 15.62 -15.12 -7.41
N GLU A 109 15.56 -16.44 -7.70
CA GLU A 109 16.43 -17.51 -7.14
C GLU A 109 16.08 -18.23 -5.81
N ARG A 110 14.81 -18.33 -5.38
CA ARG A 110 14.43 -19.30 -4.32
C ARG A 110 14.01 -20.65 -4.89
N SER A 111 14.42 -21.75 -4.27
CA SER A 111 13.95 -23.09 -4.63
C SER A 111 12.47 -23.28 -4.29
N PRO A 112 11.75 -24.22 -4.95
CA PRO A 112 10.35 -24.48 -4.63
C PRO A 112 10.10 -24.89 -3.16
N GLY A 113 11.09 -25.48 -2.50
CA GLY A 113 11.00 -25.88 -1.09
C GLY A 113 11.10 -24.68 -0.15
N GLU A 114 12.02 -23.75 -0.41
CA GLU A 114 12.16 -22.52 0.37
C GLU A 114 10.90 -21.67 0.29
N LYS A 115 10.37 -21.47 -0.93
CA LYS A 115 9.11 -20.73 -1.11
C LYS A 115 7.94 -21.29 -0.32
N MET A 116 7.87 -22.61 -0.15
CA MET A 116 6.82 -23.25 0.64
C MET A 116 7.03 -23.02 2.14
N ALA A 117 8.27 -23.09 2.63
CA ALA A 117 8.57 -22.78 4.03
C ALA A 117 8.22 -21.32 4.36
N ASP A 118 8.58 -20.39 3.48
CA ASP A 118 8.26 -18.96 3.63
C ASP A 118 6.74 -18.72 3.65
N ALA A 119 5.99 -19.43 2.80
CA ALA A 119 4.54 -19.33 2.77
C ALA A 119 3.89 -19.83 4.08
N ILE A 120 4.43 -20.88 4.69
CA ILE A 120 3.98 -21.41 5.98
C ILE A 120 4.26 -20.40 7.10
N ASP A 121 5.51 -19.92 7.20
CA ASP A 121 5.90 -18.93 8.21
C ASP A 121 5.08 -17.64 8.08
N LEU A 122 4.79 -17.24 6.84
CA LEU A 122 3.95 -16.10 6.56
C LEU A 122 2.49 -16.31 6.97
N ALA A 123 1.93 -17.49 6.68
CA ALA A 123 0.57 -17.83 7.04
C ALA A 123 0.36 -17.78 8.57
N ASP A 124 1.30 -18.34 9.33
CA ASP A 124 1.27 -18.32 10.79
C ASP A 124 1.34 -16.90 11.36
N ARG A 125 2.11 -16.01 10.72
CA ARG A 125 2.23 -14.61 11.12
C ARG A 125 0.99 -13.78 10.79
N LEU A 126 0.40 -13.96 9.61
CA LEU A 126 -0.75 -13.15 9.15
C LEU A 126 -2.07 -13.64 9.71
N PHE A 127 -2.19 -14.93 10.01
CA PHE A 127 -3.41 -15.54 10.52
C PHE A 127 -3.18 -16.22 11.87
N PRO A 128 -2.74 -15.48 12.90
CA PRO A 128 -2.40 -16.05 14.19
C PRO A 128 -3.61 -16.73 14.84
N GLY A 129 -3.42 -17.98 15.23
CA GLY A 129 -4.47 -18.77 15.87
C GLY A 129 -5.59 -19.20 14.93
N LYS A 130 -5.44 -19.06 13.61
CA LYS A 130 -6.36 -19.60 12.59
C LYS A 130 -5.84 -20.94 12.07
N HIS A 131 -6.70 -21.70 11.42
CA HIS A 131 -6.31 -22.88 10.65
C HIS A 131 -6.22 -22.51 9.18
N TRP A 132 -5.28 -23.10 8.44
CA TRP A 132 -5.13 -22.83 7.03
C TRP A 132 -4.78 -24.10 6.24
N LEU A 133 -5.16 -24.12 4.97
CA LEU A 133 -4.91 -25.21 4.05
C LEU A 133 -4.21 -24.70 2.80
N PHE A 134 -3.18 -25.43 2.39
CA PHE A 134 -2.41 -25.18 1.19
C PHE A 134 -2.66 -26.29 0.16
N GLY A 135 -3.27 -25.92 -0.97
CA GLY A 135 -3.51 -26.81 -2.10
C GLY A 135 -2.48 -26.59 -3.21
N LYS A 136 -1.98 -27.68 -3.78
CA LYS A 136 -1.17 -27.64 -5.01
C LYS A 136 -1.86 -28.45 -6.10
N GLY A 137 -2.20 -27.79 -7.19
CA GLY A 137 -2.82 -28.43 -8.33
C GLY A 137 -3.59 -27.43 -9.17
N ARG A 138 -3.62 -27.68 -10.48
CA ARG A 138 -4.44 -26.96 -11.44
C ARG A 138 -5.15 -27.98 -12.31
N ILE A 139 -6.40 -27.71 -12.67
CA ILE A 139 -7.19 -28.56 -13.57
C ILE A 139 -6.81 -28.22 -15.01
N THR A 140 -6.62 -26.92 -15.29
CA THR A 140 -6.17 -26.42 -16.58
C THR A 140 -4.79 -25.74 -16.48
N PRO A 141 -4.02 -25.66 -17.57
CA PRO A 141 -2.72 -24.96 -17.55
C PRO A 141 -2.81 -23.48 -17.18
N GLU A 142 -3.95 -22.84 -17.42
CA GLU A 142 -4.18 -21.41 -17.22
C GLU A 142 -4.56 -21.05 -15.78
N GLU A 143 -4.95 -22.04 -14.97
CA GLU A 143 -5.27 -21.86 -13.55
C GLU A 143 -3.99 -21.72 -12.69
N PRO A 144 -4.03 -20.91 -11.63
CA PRO A 144 -2.94 -20.79 -10.68
C PRO A 144 -2.56 -22.16 -10.07
N LEU A 145 -1.27 -22.43 -9.96
CA LEU A 145 -0.77 -23.71 -9.44
C LEU A 145 -1.14 -23.96 -7.97
N PHE A 146 -1.32 -22.89 -7.19
CA PHE A 146 -1.54 -22.97 -5.76
C PHE A 146 -2.81 -22.23 -5.34
N GLY A 147 -3.46 -22.80 -4.33
CA GLY A 147 -4.57 -22.19 -3.61
C GLY A 147 -4.32 -22.24 -2.11
N PHE A 148 -4.71 -21.19 -1.41
CA PHE A 148 -4.57 -21.06 0.03
C PHE A 148 -5.90 -20.63 0.63
N ARG A 149 -6.35 -21.31 1.68
CA ARG A 149 -7.61 -21.00 2.39
C ARG A 149 -7.38 -20.93 3.88
N VAL A 150 -8.01 -19.94 4.52
CA VAL A 150 -7.93 -19.69 5.97
C VAL A 150 -9.28 -19.92 6.59
N PHE A 151 -9.33 -20.54 7.76
CA PHE A 151 -10.53 -20.97 8.46
C PHE A 151 -10.54 -20.46 9.90
N GLU A 152 -11.74 -20.30 10.44
CA GLU A 152 -11.90 -20.13 11.88
C GLU A 152 -11.54 -21.43 12.61
N PRO A 153 -10.91 -21.36 13.80
CA PRO A 153 -10.64 -22.53 14.60
C PRO A 153 -11.91 -23.32 14.91
N GLY A 154 -11.90 -24.61 14.58
CA GLY A 154 -13.04 -25.50 14.81
C GLY A 154 -14.16 -25.41 13.75
N ASN A 155 -14.00 -24.64 12.68
CA ASN A 155 -14.91 -24.62 11.54
C ASN A 155 -14.16 -24.70 10.20
N GLU A 156 -13.97 -25.94 9.73
CA GLU A 156 -13.22 -26.25 8.50
C GLU A 156 -14.06 -26.10 7.21
N GLU A 157 -15.37 -25.82 7.31
CA GLU A 157 -16.25 -25.69 6.15
C GLU A 157 -16.40 -24.25 5.67
N ALA A 158 -16.29 -23.27 6.58
CA ALA A 158 -16.41 -21.85 6.28
C ALA A 158 -15.04 -21.17 6.34
N HIS A 159 -14.38 -21.01 5.18
CA HIS A 159 -13.15 -20.24 5.09
C HIS A 159 -13.45 -18.73 5.19
N ILE A 160 -12.59 -18.00 5.87
CA ILE A 160 -12.67 -16.54 6.09
C ILE A 160 -11.82 -15.75 5.09
N ALA A 161 -10.92 -16.43 4.39
CA ALA A 161 -10.09 -15.83 3.36
C ALA A 161 -9.57 -16.90 2.41
N GLU A 162 -9.37 -16.52 1.15
CA GLU A 162 -8.72 -17.37 0.16
C GLU A 162 -7.87 -16.57 -0.82
N GLY A 163 -6.86 -17.22 -1.38
CA GLY A 163 -5.96 -16.62 -2.37
C GLY A 163 -5.36 -17.69 -3.28
N GLU A 164 -5.23 -17.36 -4.56
CA GLU A 164 -4.71 -18.25 -5.60
C GLU A 164 -3.58 -17.55 -6.37
N HIS A 165 -2.48 -18.27 -6.63
CA HIS A 165 -1.33 -17.74 -7.36
C HIS A 165 -0.41 -18.89 -7.82
N ASP A 166 0.50 -18.62 -8.76
CA ASP A 166 1.56 -19.56 -9.16
C ASP A 166 2.74 -19.61 -8.17
N ASP A 167 2.74 -18.73 -7.18
CA ASP A 167 3.76 -18.62 -6.13
C ASP A 167 3.08 -18.79 -4.77
N PRO A 168 3.52 -19.74 -3.93
CA PRO A 168 2.80 -20.06 -2.71
C PRO A 168 2.78 -18.92 -1.68
N VAL A 169 3.78 -18.03 -1.69
CA VAL A 169 3.82 -16.87 -0.78
C VAL A 169 2.77 -15.84 -1.21
N GLU A 170 2.62 -15.62 -2.50
CA GLU A 170 1.60 -14.71 -3.06
C GLU A 170 0.17 -15.20 -2.81
N CYS A 171 -0.07 -16.51 -2.73
CA CYS A 171 -1.36 -17.04 -2.30
C CYS A 171 -1.76 -16.55 -0.90
N VAL A 172 -0.81 -16.51 0.04
CA VAL A 172 -1.06 -16.09 1.42
C VAL A 172 -1.33 -14.59 1.48
N TRP A 173 -0.62 -13.78 0.69
CA TRP A 173 -0.90 -12.34 0.57
C TRP A 173 -2.24 -12.04 -0.09
N ALA A 174 -2.60 -12.76 -1.14
CA ALA A 174 -3.91 -12.64 -1.77
C ALA A 174 -5.04 -12.94 -0.76
N ALA A 175 -4.89 -13.97 0.07
CA ALA A 175 -5.83 -14.26 1.14
C ALA A 175 -5.87 -13.14 2.19
N ALA A 176 -4.73 -12.58 2.59
CA ALA A 176 -4.70 -11.50 3.58
C ALA A 176 -5.39 -10.24 3.05
N ALA A 177 -5.18 -9.91 1.78
CA ALA A 177 -5.86 -8.80 1.11
C ALA A 177 -7.38 -9.04 1.04
N ALA A 178 -7.81 -10.27 0.72
CA ALA A 178 -9.22 -10.65 0.72
C ALA A 178 -9.85 -10.52 2.13
N ALA A 179 -9.15 -10.97 3.18
CA ALA A 179 -9.62 -10.88 4.56
C ALA A 179 -9.86 -9.43 5.01
N LEU A 180 -9.01 -8.50 4.59
CA LEU A 180 -9.15 -7.07 4.89
C LEU A 180 -10.28 -6.39 4.10
N ALA A 181 -10.73 -7.01 3.00
CA ALA A 181 -11.79 -6.50 2.13
C ALA A 181 -13.19 -7.06 2.46
N LEU A 182 -13.30 -8.08 3.32
CA LEU A 182 -14.59 -8.66 3.71
C LEU A 182 -15.28 -7.80 4.78
N PRO A 183 -16.53 -7.34 4.56
CA PRO A 183 -17.30 -6.71 5.63
C PRO A 183 -17.62 -7.76 6.71
N GLU A 184 -17.56 -7.37 7.98
CA GLU A 184 -17.98 -8.23 9.11
C GLU A 184 -19.39 -8.78 8.83
N VAL A 185 -19.52 -10.09 8.63
CA VAL A 185 -20.83 -10.76 8.57
C VAL A 185 -21.33 -10.87 10.01
N PRO A 186 -22.46 -10.25 10.39
CA PRO A 186 -22.99 -10.39 11.74
C PRO A 186 -23.43 -11.85 11.93
N ALA A 187 -22.99 -12.48 13.03
CA ALA A 187 -23.48 -13.78 13.44
C ALA A 187 -25.01 -13.74 13.62
N LEU A 188 -25.72 -14.68 12.97
CA LEU A 188 -27.13 -14.99 13.22
C LEU A 188 -27.25 -16.13 14.22
#